data_AF-A0A0C9S3T5-F1
#
_entry.id   AF-A0A0C9S3T5-F1
#
_cell.length_a   1.000
_cell.length_b   1.000
_cell.length_c   1.000
_cell.angle_alpha   90.00
_cell.angle_beta   90.00
_cell.angle_gamma   90.00
#
_symmetry.space_group_name_H-M   'P 1'
#
loop_
_entity.id
_entity.type
_entity.pdbx_description
1 polymer ?
#
loop_
_entity_poly.entity_id
_entity_poly.type
_entity_poly.pdbx_seq_one_letter_code
_entity_poly.pdbx_strand_id
1 'polypeptide(L)'
;RKMVGVWSSLFVAAFVVSVSIVTSEDTPVPPGLAGIGALFAQIEQTCFNEAQYTEQEITTIGDLRRQAAEEAGSGPHPRVDFLEYLDSHVTNRTIAQGIRSKFPAFTGCMARE
;
A
#
# COMPACT_ATOMS: atom_id res chain seq x y z
N ARG A 1 12.65 5.95 -58.85
CA ARG A 1 11.30 6.37 -59.29
C ARG A 1 10.31 5.80 -58.26
N LYS A 2 9.62 6.69 -57.52
CA LYS A 2 8.29 6.59 -56.84
C LYS A 2 7.98 5.30 -56.07
N MET A 3 7.94 5.27 -54.73
CA MET A 3 6.98 5.87 -53.75
C MET A 3 5.56 5.27 -53.77
N VAL A 4 4.97 5.23 -52.55
CA VAL A 4 3.57 5.00 -52.11
C VAL A 4 3.25 3.52 -51.77
N GLY A 5 2.67 3.16 -50.62
CA GLY A 5 2.12 3.90 -49.48
C GLY A 5 1.76 2.92 -48.34
N VAL A 6 1.91 3.32 -47.07
CA VAL A 6 0.83 3.87 -46.22
C VAL A 6 -0.16 2.78 -45.80
N TRP A 7 0.09 2.20 -44.61
CA TRP A 7 -0.74 2.32 -43.40
C TRP A 7 -2.05 1.52 -43.42
N SER A 8 -2.13 0.54 -42.52
CA SER A 8 -3.38 0.18 -41.85
C SER A 8 -3.05 -0.26 -40.42
N SER A 9 -2.77 0.73 -39.58
CA SER A 9 -2.91 0.63 -38.13
C SER A 9 -4.37 0.90 -37.79
N LEU A 10 -5.09 -0.11 -37.28
CA LEU A 10 -6.42 0.04 -36.68
C LEU A 10 -6.63 -1.09 -35.66
N PHE A 11 -6.04 -0.93 -34.48
CA PHE A 11 -6.51 -1.56 -33.25
C PHE A 11 -6.56 -0.47 -32.18
N VAL A 12 -7.55 0.41 -32.28
CA VAL A 12 -7.96 1.26 -31.16
C VAL A 12 -9.06 0.49 -30.44
N ALA A 13 -8.66 -0.39 -29.52
CA ALA A 13 -9.57 -0.91 -28.51
C ALA A 13 -9.79 0.22 -27.50
N ALA A 14 -10.91 0.91 -27.63
CA ALA A 14 -11.40 1.87 -26.66
C ALA A 14 -11.80 1.12 -25.38
N PHE A 15 -10.86 0.94 -24.45
CA PHE A 15 -11.17 0.59 -23.06
C PHE A 15 -11.55 1.87 -22.32
N VAL A 16 -12.79 2.30 -22.48
CA VAL A 16 -13.43 3.24 -21.56
C VAL A 16 -14.11 2.39 -20.49
N VAL A 17 -13.38 2.06 -19.43
CA VAL A 17 -13.99 1.53 -18.21
C VAL A 17 -14.08 2.70 -17.23
N SER A 18 -15.16 3.46 -17.36
CA SER A 18 -15.63 4.38 -16.33
C SER A 18 -16.21 3.53 -15.19
N VAL A 19 -15.39 3.16 -14.20
CA VAL A 19 -15.94 2.62 -12.94
C VAL A 19 -16.33 3.80 -12.08
N SER A 20 -17.59 4.21 -12.17
CA SER A 20 -18.24 4.95 -11.10
C SER A 20 -18.32 4.00 -9.90
N ILE A 21 -17.43 4.15 -8.93
CA ILE A 21 -17.55 3.45 -7.65
C ILE A 21 -18.69 4.14 -6.90
N VAL A 22 -19.92 3.69 -7.15
CA VAL A 22 -21.02 3.86 -6.23
C VAL A 22 -20.73 2.93 -5.06
N THR A 23 -20.43 3.53 -3.91
CA THR A 23 -20.34 2.86 -2.62
C THR A 23 -21.72 2.30 -2.28
N SER A 24 -21.95 1.02 -2.58
CA SER A 24 -22.95 0.22 -1.90
C SER A 24 -22.23 -0.67 -0.90
N GLU A 25 -22.56 -0.44 0.37
CA GLU A 25 -22.22 -1.28 1.50
C GLU A 25 -22.59 -2.75 1.17
N ASP A 26 -21.77 -3.71 1.65
CA ASP A 26 -21.88 -5.17 1.40
C ASP A 26 -21.47 -5.70 0.01
N THR A 27 -20.25 -5.39 -0.45
CA THR A 27 -19.63 -6.19 -1.53
C THR A 27 -18.61 -7.19 -0.94
N PRO A 28 -18.84 -8.52 -1.03
CA PRO A 28 -17.86 -9.52 -0.64
C PRO A 28 -16.60 -9.34 -1.51
N VAL A 29 -15.45 -9.20 -0.87
CA VAL A 29 -14.15 -9.15 -1.56
C VAL A 29 -14.03 -10.43 -2.42
N PRO A 30 -13.75 -10.33 -3.73
CA PRO A 30 -13.56 -11.50 -4.59
C PRO A 30 -12.59 -12.49 -3.92
N PRO A 31 -12.87 -13.80 -3.90
CA PRO A 31 -12.07 -14.78 -3.16
C PRO A 31 -10.59 -14.78 -3.55
N GLY A 32 -10.24 -14.39 -4.78
CA GLY A 32 -8.85 -14.20 -5.21
C GLY A 32 -8.14 -13.01 -4.58
N LEU A 33 -8.84 -11.92 -4.28
CA LEU A 33 -8.27 -10.74 -3.62
C LEU A 33 -8.15 -10.93 -2.10
N ALA A 34 -9.08 -11.65 -1.49
CA ALA A 34 -9.01 -12.02 -0.07
C ALA A 34 -7.79 -12.93 0.22
N GLY A 35 -7.49 -13.88 -0.67
CA GLY A 35 -6.30 -14.74 -0.55
C GLY A 35 -4.98 -13.98 -0.67
N ILE A 36 -4.92 -12.97 -1.56
CA ILE A 36 -3.74 -12.10 -1.70
C ILE A 36 -3.56 -11.23 -0.46
N GLY A 37 -4.64 -10.66 0.08
CA GLY A 37 -4.59 -9.87 1.31
C GLY A 37 -4.10 -10.68 2.51
N ALA A 38 -4.58 -11.92 2.66
CA ALA A 38 -4.14 -12.83 3.72
C ALA A 38 -2.64 -13.18 3.60
N LEU A 39 -2.15 -13.39 2.37
CA LEU A 39 -0.73 -13.66 2.12
C LEU A 39 0.14 -12.46 2.51
N PHE A 40 -0.25 -11.24 2.11
CA PHE A 40 0.47 -10.02 2.50
C PHE A 40 0.50 -9.82 4.01
N ALA A 41 -0.61 -10.05 4.70
CA ALA A 41 -0.66 -9.94 6.15
C ALA A 41 0.26 -10.96 6.84
N GLN A 42 0.37 -12.18 6.28
CA GLN A 42 1.28 -13.20 6.80
C GLN A 42 2.76 -12.83 6.61
N ILE A 43 3.12 -12.34 5.41
CA ILE A 43 4.48 -11.85 5.11
C ILE A 43 4.83 -10.70 6.05
N GLU A 44 3.93 -9.73 6.19
CA GLU A 44 4.10 -8.59 7.06
C GLU A 44 4.31 -9.00 8.53
N GLN A 45 3.49 -9.92 9.05
CA GLN A 45 3.67 -10.43 10.41
C GLN A 45 5.03 -11.12 10.60
N THR A 46 5.49 -11.85 9.57
CA THR A 46 6.81 -12.50 9.58
C THR A 46 7.91 -11.46 9.66
N CYS A 47 7.81 -10.40 8.85
CA CYS A 47 8.79 -9.32 8.83
C CYS A 47 8.78 -8.46 10.11
N PHE A 48 7.63 -8.29 10.76
CA PHE A 48 7.58 -7.66 12.09
C PHE A 48 8.33 -8.48 13.13
N ASN A 49 8.16 -9.80 13.11
CA ASN A 49 8.85 -10.70 14.03
C ASN A 49 10.37 -10.71 13.77
N GLU A 50 10.79 -10.80 12.51
CA GLU A 50 12.21 -10.78 12.12
C GLU A 50 12.91 -9.47 12.52
N ALA A 51 12.24 -8.34 12.32
CA ALA A 51 12.76 -7.04 12.72
C ALA A 51 12.56 -6.72 14.21
N GLN A 52 12.04 -7.68 15.00
CA GLN A 52 11.88 -7.58 16.45
C GLN A 52 11.03 -6.39 16.90
N TYR A 53 9.92 -6.16 16.19
CA TYR A 53 8.92 -5.20 16.64
C TYR A 53 8.21 -5.69 17.89
N THR A 54 7.97 -4.78 18.82
CA THR A 54 7.10 -4.99 19.97
C THR A 54 5.65 -4.84 19.55
N GLU A 55 4.72 -5.42 20.32
CA GLU A 55 3.29 -5.28 20.06
C GLU A 55 2.85 -3.80 20.00
N GLN A 56 3.36 -2.96 20.90
CA GLN A 56 3.02 -1.53 20.91
C GLN A 56 3.48 -0.81 19.64
N GLU A 57 4.66 -1.14 19.11
CA GLU A 57 5.14 -0.57 17.86
C GLU A 57 4.30 -1.05 16.67
N ILE A 58 3.93 -2.34 16.62
CA ILE A 58 3.07 -2.89 15.57
C ILE A 58 1.69 -2.21 15.58
N THR A 59 1.07 -2.08 16.75
CA THR A 59 -0.21 -1.37 16.90
C THR A 59 -0.09 0.07 16.41
N THR A 60 0.99 0.77 16.78
CA THR A 60 1.23 2.15 16.33
C THR A 60 1.36 2.25 14.82
N ILE A 61 2.05 1.32 14.17
CA ILE A 61 2.14 1.28 12.69
C ILE A 61 0.76 1.07 12.07
N GLY A 62 -0.03 0.15 12.62
CA GLY A 62 -1.41 -0.11 12.18
C GLY A 62 -2.30 1.13 12.30
N ASP A 63 -2.24 1.82 13.44
CA ASP A 63 -2.99 3.05 13.68
C ASP A 63 -2.59 4.17 12.72
N LEU A 64 -1.29 4.35 12.46
CA LEU A 64 -0.82 5.33 11.48
C LEU A 64 -1.34 5.05 10.07
N ARG A 65 -1.34 3.78 9.65
CA ARG A 65 -1.89 3.40 8.34
C ARG A 65 -3.38 3.66 8.25
N ARG A 66 -4.13 3.32 9.31
CA ARG A 66 -5.56 3.61 9.39
C ARG A 66 -5.80 5.12 9.31
N GLN A 67 -5.06 5.92 10.07
CA GLN A 67 -5.17 7.38 10.02
C GLN A 67 -4.84 7.92 8.63
N ALA A 68 -3.76 7.47 8.00
CA ALA A 68 -3.39 7.89 6.64
C ALA A 68 -4.46 7.52 5.60
N ALA A 69 -5.19 6.42 5.82
CA ALA A 69 -6.31 6.02 4.98
C ALA A 69 -7.56 6.88 5.20
N GLU A 70 -7.87 7.19 6.45
CA GLU A 70 -8.93 8.13 6.81
C GLU A 70 -8.67 9.53 6.22
N GLU A 71 -7.43 10.00 6.28
CA GLU A 71 -7.01 11.31 5.73
C GLU A 71 -7.03 11.35 4.20
N ALA A 72 -6.66 10.25 3.52
CA ALA A 72 -6.74 10.16 2.07
C ALA A 72 -8.20 10.10 1.56
N GLY A 73 -9.10 9.54 2.37
CA GLY A 73 -10.50 9.34 1.99
C GLY A 73 -10.62 8.51 0.70
N SER A 74 -11.38 9.03 -0.28
CA SER A 74 -11.51 8.43 -1.62
C SER A 74 -10.40 8.89 -2.60
N GLY A 75 -9.52 9.79 -2.16
CA GLY A 75 -8.44 10.33 -2.96
C GLY A 75 -7.24 9.39 -3.03
N PRO A 76 -6.29 9.62 -3.95
CA PRO A 76 -5.02 8.91 -3.94
C PRO A 76 -4.30 9.19 -2.60
N HIS A 77 -3.78 8.14 -1.96
CA HIS A 77 -2.98 8.33 -0.74
C HIS A 77 -1.83 9.29 -1.02
N PRO A 78 -1.64 10.32 -0.18
CA PRO A 78 -0.54 11.25 -0.36
C PRO A 78 0.77 10.48 -0.28
N ARG A 79 1.72 10.78 -1.18
CA ARG A 79 3.06 10.17 -1.20
C ARG A 79 3.93 10.74 -0.08
N VAL A 80 3.49 10.59 1.17
CA VAL A 80 4.30 10.94 2.34
C VAL A 80 5.17 9.74 2.67
N ASP A 81 6.45 9.99 2.93
CA ASP A 81 7.35 8.95 3.44
C ASP A 81 6.84 8.46 4.80
N PHE A 82 6.79 7.14 4.98
CA PHE A 82 6.25 6.57 6.22
C PHE A 82 6.99 7.06 7.48
N LEU A 83 8.31 7.24 7.41
CA LEU A 83 9.08 7.71 8.55
C LEU A 83 8.86 9.19 8.84
N GLU A 84 8.61 10.00 7.82
CA GLU A 84 8.20 11.40 7.98
C GLU A 84 6.80 11.50 8.59
N TYR A 85 5.87 10.64 8.15
CA TYR A 85 4.52 10.56 8.71
C TYR A 85 4.54 10.09 10.17
N LEU A 86 5.38 9.10 10.50
CA LEU A 86 5.64 8.64 11.86
C LEU A 86 6.13 9.78 12.76
N ASP A 87 7.15 10.53 12.31
CA ASP A 87 7.77 11.60 13.09
C ASP A 87 6.81 12.76 13.38
N SER A 88 5.85 13.00 12.48
CA SER A 88 4.87 14.09 12.60
C SER A 88 3.64 13.72 13.44
N HIS A 89 3.25 12.44 13.49
CA HIS A 89 2.00 12.01 14.12
C HIS A 89 2.19 11.25 15.44
N VAL A 90 3.35 10.63 15.68
CA VAL A 90 3.61 9.89 16.91
C VAL A 90 4.33 10.76 17.93
N THR A 91 3.59 11.20 18.96
CA THR A 91 4.12 12.03 20.05
C THR A 91 5.04 11.25 20.99
N ASN A 92 4.85 9.92 21.10
CA ASN A 92 5.72 9.05 21.88
C ASN A 92 7.05 8.82 21.16
N ARG A 93 8.05 9.64 21.53
CA ARG A 93 9.42 9.60 20.96
C ARG A 93 10.08 8.22 21.07
N THR A 94 9.84 7.48 22.15
CA THR A 94 10.44 6.16 22.36
C THR A 94 9.90 5.15 21.35
N ILE A 95 8.58 5.12 21.14
CA ILE A 95 7.95 4.24 20.14
C ILE A 95 8.37 4.65 18.73
N ALA A 96 8.35 5.95 18.41
CA ALA A 96 8.76 6.44 17.10
C ALA A 96 10.22 6.09 16.77
N GLN A 97 11.14 6.26 17.72
CA GLN A 97 12.54 5.87 17.54
C GLN A 97 12.71 4.35 17.40
N GLY A 98 11.98 3.57 18.20
CA GLY A 98 11.96 2.11 18.10
C GLY A 98 11.56 1.65 16.70
N ILE A 99 10.43 2.15 16.19
CA ILE A 99 9.96 1.86 14.82
C ILE A 99 10.98 2.28 13.78
N ARG A 100 11.51 3.51 13.88
CA ARG A 100 12.48 4.06 12.91
C ARG A 100 13.74 3.21 12.84
N SER A 101 14.25 2.76 13.98
CA SER A 101 15.48 1.96 14.05
C SER A 101 15.34 0.58 13.40
N LYS A 102 14.13 0.00 13.42
CA LYS A 102 13.82 -1.34 12.89
C LYS A 102 13.32 -1.31 11.45
N PHE A 103 12.89 -0.15 10.95
CA PHE A 103 12.30 0.00 9.63
C PHE A 103 13.19 -0.52 8.48
N PRO A 104 14.52 -0.29 8.47
CA PRO A 104 15.37 -0.87 7.42
C PRO A 104 15.34 -2.40 7.39
N ALA A 105 15.39 -3.06 8.56
CA ALA A 105 15.33 -4.51 8.64
C ALA A 105 13.96 -5.05 8.17
N PHE A 106 12.87 -4.39 8.56
CA PHE A 106 11.54 -4.72 8.07
C PHE A 106 11.42 -4.60 6.55
N THR A 107 11.84 -3.47 5.97
CA THR A 107 11.80 -3.28 4.51
C THR A 107 12.69 -4.27 3.75
N GLY A 108 13.83 -4.66 4.34
CA GLY A 108 14.71 -5.69 3.79
C GLY A 108 14.04 -7.07 3.76
N CYS A 109 13.28 -7.43 4.80
CA CYS A 109 12.46 -8.64 4.80
C CYS A 109 11.34 -8.56 3.75
N MET A 110 10.58 -7.46 3.72
CA MET A 110 9.48 -7.26 2.77
C MET A 110 9.92 -7.29 1.30
N ALA A 111 11.16 -6.90 0.99
CA ALA A 111 11.70 -6.94 -0.36
C ALA A 111 12.22 -8.33 -0.78
N ARG A 112 12.42 -9.22 0.18
CA ARG A 112 12.93 -10.58 -0.03
C ARG A 112 11.80 -11.59 -0.23
N GLU A 113 10.71 -11.42 0.51
CA GLU A 113 9.46 -12.20 0.35
C GLU A 113 8.69 -11.79 -0.92
#